data_AF-A0A0G1F5S2-F1
#
_entry.id   AF-A0A0G1F5S2-F1
#
_cell.length_a   1.000
_cell.length_b   1.000
_cell.length_c   1.000
_cell.angle_alpha   90.00
_cell.angle_beta   90.00
_cell.angle_gamma   90.00
#
_symmetry.space_group_name_H-M   'P 1'
#
loop_
_entity.id
_entity.type
_entity.pdbx_description
1 polymer ?
#
loop_
_entity_poly.entity_id
_entity_poly.type
_entity_poly.pdbx_seq_one_letter_code
_entity_poly.pdbx_strand_id
1 'polypeptide(L)'
;MKALILAAGFGTRLRPLTNDIPKSLLPLCGRKVIDEQLAAIVSANLSEIFIVTNSKFRALLENWQLSSSRRARIKIMDDGVKEEIERKGAVGDLAFFIEKANPKDSLFVLGSDNLFEEDFNGIINFFSAQNEAIVVAISHLKNANLSRQPNEVSLDSAGRIIDFREKPVQPKSPYFASLLYLLPESKLSLAAEYTSSRRDPDNAGNLIAWLVEEGEPVFGYKMKGRRFDIGDPKSYHSTQRDYPCIRT
;
A
#
# COMPACT_ATOMS: atom_id res chain seq x y z
N MET A 1 -16.13 -5.13 0.90
CA MET A 1 -14.72 -4.73 0.66
C MET A 1 -13.89 -4.99 1.91
N LYS A 2 -12.70 -5.58 1.75
CA LYS A 2 -11.75 -5.88 2.84
C LYS A 2 -10.49 -5.04 2.70
N ALA A 3 -9.86 -4.66 3.81
CA ALA A 3 -8.59 -3.96 3.80
C ALA A 3 -7.41 -4.93 3.96
N LEU A 4 -6.34 -4.70 3.21
CA LEU A 4 -5.09 -5.45 3.23
C LEU A 4 -3.93 -4.47 3.40
N ILE A 5 -3.13 -4.65 4.44
CA ILE A 5 -1.86 -3.95 4.62
C ILE A 5 -0.72 -4.90 4.27
N LEU A 6 0.13 -4.50 3.32
CA LEU A 6 1.33 -5.22 2.92
C LEU A 6 2.52 -4.76 3.79
N ALA A 7 2.92 -5.61 4.73
CA ALA A 7 3.89 -5.34 5.78
C ALA A 7 4.98 -6.43 5.93
N ALA A 8 5.26 -7.19 4.86
CA ALA A 8 6.31 -8.22 4.85
C ALA A 8 7.69 -7.71 4.40
N GLY A 9 7.81 -6.44 4.02
CA GLY A 9 9.09 -5.86 3.62
C GLY A 9 10.11 -5.80 4.77
N PHE A 10 11.36 -6.16 4.48
CA PHE A 10 12.48 -6.13 5.44
C PHE A 10 12.98 -4.72 5.82
N GLY A 11 12.42 -3.67 5.20
CA GLY A 11 12.72 -2.28 5.56
C GLY A 11 14.18 -1.87 5.36
N THR A 12 14.96 -2.58 4.55
CA THR A 12 16.45 -2.52 4.55
C THR A 12 17.08 -1.14 4.44
N ARG A 13 16.39 -0.20 3.81
CA ARG A 13 16.83 1.18 3.62
C ARG A 13 16.78 2.01 4.91
N LEU A 14 16.01 1.57 5.89
CA LEU A 14 15.86 2.21 7.21
C LEU A 14 16.76 1.58 8.27
N ARG A 15 17.61 0.62 7.91
CA ARG A 15 18.57 0.05 8.85
C ARG A 15 19.46 1.16 9.44
N PRO A 16 19.77 1.11 10.75
CA PRO A 16 19.54 -0.01 11.68
C PRO A 16 18.13 -0.07 12.30
N LEU A 17 17.24 0.90 12.06
CA LEU A 17 15.93 0.98 12.72
C LEU A 17 15.06 -0.26 12.48
N THR A 18 15.22 -0.91 11.33
CA THR A 18 14.43 -2.08 10.92
C THR A 18 15.23 -3.39 10.93
N ASN A 19 16.32 -3.47 11.70
CA ASN A 19 17.01 -4.75 11.89
C ASN A 19 16.09 -5.75 12.60
N ASP A 20 15.43 -5.30 13.67
CA ASP A 20 14.65 -6.15 14.58
C ASP A 20 13.20 -5.70 14.72
N ILE A 21 12.78 -4.63 14.04
CA ILE A 21 11.43 -4.09 14.09
C ILE A 21 10.91 -3.91 12.65
N PRO A 22 9.70 -4.40 12.30
CA PRO A 22 9.14 -4.13 10.99
C PRO A 22 8.88 -2.62 10.84
N LYS A 23 9.01 -2.11 9.63
CA LYS A 23 8.80 -0.69 9.32
C LYS A 23 7.43 -0.18 9.83
N SER A 24 6.39 -1.01 9.74
CA SER A 24 5.03 -0.73 10.21
C SER A 24 4.94 -0.43 11.72
N LEU A 25 5.89 -0.91 12.52
CA LEU A 25 5.97 -0.69 13.97
C LEU A 25 6.99 0.40 14.37
N LEU A 26 7.47 1.18 13.41
CA LEU A 26 8.26 2.36 13.73
C LEU A 26 7.42 3.45 14.42
N PRO A 27 8.00 4.23 15.36
CA PRO A 27 7.27 5.26 16.08
C PRO A 27 6.81 6.44 15.22
N LEU A 28 5.53 6.77 15.30
CA LEU A 28 4.95 7.98 14.69
C LEU A 28 3.86 8.52 15.61
N CYS A 29 3.84 9.82 15.87
CA CYS A 29 2.80 10.47 16.67
C CYS A 29 2.63 9.90 18.09
N GLY A 30 3.72 9.42 18.73
CA GLY A 30 3.65 8.75 20.02
C GLY A 30 3.03 7.33 19.97
N ARG A 31 2.64 6.87 18.78
CA ARG A 31 2.11 5.52 18.49
C ARG A 31 3.01 4.82 17.46
N LYS A 32 2.45 3.92 16.66
CA LYS A 32 3.11 3.21 15.56
C LYS A 32 2.59 3.70 14.21
N VAL A 33 3.38 3.56 13.15
CA VAL A 33 2.92 3.88 11.78
C VAL A 33 1.62 3.13 11.43
N ILE A 34 1.57 1.83 11.74
CA ILE A 34 0.39 1.01 11.48
C ILE A 34 -0.84 1.47 12.29
N ASP A 35 -0.64 2.13 13.44
CA ASP A 35 -1.74 2.67 14.24
C ASP A 35 -2.44 3.83 13.53
N GLU A 36 -1.70 4.67 12.82
CA GLU A 36 -2.26 5.75 12.00
C GLU A 36 -2.98 5.18 10.77
N GLN A 37 -2.36 4.20 10.08
CA GLN A 37 -3.00 3.52 8.94
C GLN A 37 -4.32 2.87 9.34
N LEU A 38 -4.35 2.14 10.46
CA LEU A 38 -5.57 1.52 10.96
C LEU A 38 -6.63 2.54 11.36
N ALA A 39 -6.24 3.67 11.96
CA ALA A 39 -7.20 4.72 12.31
C ALA A 39 -7.89 5.27 11.06
N ALA A 40 -7.13 5.53 10.00
CA ALA A 40 -7.66 6.00 8.73
C ALA A 40 -8.57 4.94 8.04
N ILE A 41 -8.15 3.67 8.02
CA ILE A 41 -8.93 2.56 7.44
C ILE A 41 -10.26 2.37 8.20
N VAL A 42 -10.23 2.35 9.54
CA VAL A 42 -11.43 2.18 10.36
C VAL A 42 -12.37 3.38 10.22
N SER A 43 -11.84 4.60 10.11
CA SER A 43 -12.65 5.81 9.89
C SER A 43 -13.36 5.80 8.53
N ALA A 44 -12.87 5.02 7.57
CA ALA A 44 -13.53 4.75 6.30
C ALA A 44 -14.49 3.55 6.34
N ASN A 45 -14.88 3.11 7.54
CA ASN A 45 -15.80 2.00 7.80
C ASN A 45 -15.32 0.62 7.29
N LEU A 46 -14.01 0.43 7.13
CA LEU A 46 -13.43 -0.88 6.81
C LEU A 46 -13.06 -1.60 8.12
N SER A 47 -13.86 -2.59 8.52
CA SER A 47 -13.72 -3.30 9.80
C SER A 47 -12.98 -4.64 9.72
N GLU A 48 -12.88 -5.23 8.52
CA GLU A 48 -12.13 -6.47 8.27
C GLU A 48 -10.79 -6.14 7.62
N ILE A 49 -9.72 -6.31 8.39
CA ILE A 49 -8.38 -5.86 8.03
C ILE A 49 -7.41 -7.04 8.12
N PHE A 50 -6.67 -7.25 7.04
CA PHE A 50 -5.61 -8.25 6.96
C PHE A 50 -4.26 -7.55 6.93
N ILE A 51 -3.28 -8.11 7.61
CA ILE A 51 -1.90 -7.64 7.58
C ILE A 51 -1.04 -8.82 7.12
N VAL A 52 -0.44 -8.73 5.94
CA VAL A 52 0.55 -9.71 5.50
C VAL A 52 1.92 -9.27 6.00
N THR A 53 2.61 -10.17 6.67
CA THR A 53 3.97 -9.95 7.17
C THR A 53 4.82 -11.20 6.98
N ASN A 54 6.12 -11.05 7.22
CA ASN A 54 7.07 -12.15 7.12
C ASN A 54 7.23 -12.88 8.47
N SER A 55 7.73 -14.11 8.43
CA SER A 55 7.94 -14.94 9.64
C SER A 55 8.90 -14.28 10.63
N LYS A 56 9.86 -13.48 10.15
CA LYS A 56 10.80 -12.75 11.01
C LYS A 56 10.08 -11.73 11.92
N PHE A 57 9.09 -11.00 11.40
CA PHE A 57 8.42 -9.92 12.13
C PHE A 57 7.04 -10.29 12.66
N ARG A 58 6.49 -11.44 12.27
CA ARG A 58 5.17 -11.94 12.69
C ARG A 58 4.93 -11.79 14.20
N ALA A 59 5.82 -12.31 15.04
CA ALA A 59 5.63 -12.31 16.49
C ALA A 59 5.51 -10.89 17.07
N LEU A 60 6.22 -9.92 16.48
CA LEU A 60 6.15 -8.51 16.92
C LEU A 60 4.80 -7.89 16.56
N LEU A 61 4.26 -8.20 15.38
CA LEU A 61 2.92 -7.75 14.99
C LEU A 61 1.83 -8.46 15.79
N GLU A 62 1.95 -9.75 16.08
CA GLU A 62 1.00 -10.47 16.94
C GLU A 62 1.00 -9.89 18.37
N ASN A 63 2.18 -9.62 18.93
CA ASN A 63 2.30 -8.97 20.25
C ASN A 63 1.72 -7.55 20.25
N TRP A 64 2.00 -6.76 19.21
CA TRP A 64 1.37 -5.44 19.05
C TRP A 64 -0.15 -5.54 18.99
N GLN A 65 -0.70 -6.51 18.23
CA GLN A 65 -2.13 -6.71 18.11
C GLN A 65 -2.78 -7.02 19.47
N LEU A 66 -2.15 -7.87 20.30
CA LEU A 66 -2.64 -8.18 21.65
C LEU A 66 -2.68 -6.96 22.57
N SER A 67 -1.75 -6.02 22.40
CA SER A 67 -1.72 -4.76 23.16
C SER A 67 -2.68 -3.69 22.63
N SER A 68 -3.26 -3.89 21.45
CA SER A 68 -4.12 -2.92 20.77
C SER A 68 -5.55 -3.00 21.28
N SER A 69 -6.09 -1.89 21.78
CA SER A 69 -7.49 -1.79 22.25
C SER A 69 -8.52 -1.60 21.13
N ARG A 70 -8.14 -1.85 19.88
CA ARG A 70 -8.94 -1.50 18.69
C ARG A 70 -10.10 -2.48 18.46
N ARG A 71 -11.22 -1.94 17.97
CA ARG A 71 -12.46 -2.67 17.67
C ARG A 71 -12.46 -3.41 16.31
N ALA A 72 -11.47 -3.19 15.45
CA ALA A 72 -11.41 -3.80 14.12
C ALA A 72 -11.00 -5.27 14.18
N ARG A 73 -11.56 -6.10 13.30
CA ARG A 73 -11.16 -7.50 13.13
C ARG A 73 -9.88 -7.55 12.31
N ILE A 74 -8.75 -7.57 13.01
CA ILE A 74 -7.42 -7.65 12.41
C ILE A 74 -7.00 -9.12 12.31
N LYS A 75 -6.53 -9.57 11.15
CA LYS A 75 -5.91 -10.88 10.96
C LYS A 75 -4.50 -10.72 10.40
N ILE A 76 -3.51 -11.19 11.16
CA ILE A 76 -2.12 -11.25 10.70
C ILE A 76 -1.93 -12.54 9.91
N MET A 77 -1.27 -12.43 8.75
CA MET A 77 -0.94 -13.54 7.87
C MET A 77 0.56 -13.58 7.65
N ASP A 78 1.15 -14.74 7.93
CA ASP A 78 2.57 -15.03 7.78
C ASP A 78 2.83 -15.63 6.40
N ASP A 79 3.63 -14.95 5.59
CA ASP A 79 3.99 -15.39 4.23
C ASP A 79 5.03 -16.54 4.20
N GLY A 80 5.55 -16.94 5.37
CA GLY A 80 6.55 -18.00 5.54
C GLY A 80 8.00 -17.58 5.28
N VAL A 81 8.27 -16.31 4.95
CA VAL A 81 9.60 -15.81 4.62
C VAL A 81 10.38 -15.44 5.88
N LYS A 82 11.61 -15.93 6.00
CA LYS A 82 12.49 -15.62 7.13
C LYS A 82 13.63 -14.70 6.73
N GLU A 83 14.18 -14.92 5.54
CA GLU A 83 15.34 -14.19 5.05
C GLU A 83 14.97 -13.24 3.91
N GLU A 84 15.72 -12.14 3.84
CA GLU A 84 15.50 -11.08 2.85
C GLU A 84 15.64 -11.58 1.39
N ILE A 85 16.51 -12.55 1.16
CA ILE A 85 16.74 -13.13 -0.18
C ILE A 85 15.54 -13.93 -0.69
N GLU A 86 14.67 -14.38 0.22
CA GLU A 86 13.49 -15.20 -0.08
C GLU A 86 12.22 -14.35 -0.26
N ARG A 87 12.35 -13.01 -0.23
CA ARG A 87 11.19 -12.10 -0.28
C ARG A 87 10.30 -12.38 -1.50
N LYS A 88 8.99 -12.38 -1.28
CA LYS A 88 8.00 -12.51 -2.37
C LYS A 88 7.80 -11.23 -3.16
N GLY A 89 8.07 -10.09 -2.54
CA GLY A 89 7.76 -8.79 -3.11
C GLY A 89 6.31 -8.37 -2.86
N ALA A 90 6.00 -7.08 -3.02
CA ALA A 90 4.67 -6.57 -2.70
C ALA A 90 3.54 -7.22 -3.53
N VAL A 91 3.82 -7.56 -4.80
CA VAL A 91 2.85 -8.27 -5.65
C VAL A 91 2.77 -9.75 -5.25
N GLY A 92 3.89 -10.35 -4.88
CA GLY A 92 3.92 -11.73 -4.36
C GLY A 92 3.16 -11.89 -3.05
N ASP A 93 3.24 -10.91 -2.15
CA ASP A 93 2.48 -10.87 -0.89
C ASP A 93 0.98 -10.67 -1.13
N LEU A 94 0.62 -9.85 -2.13
CA LEU A 94 -0.76 -9.70 -2.58
C LEU A 94 -1.31 -11.02 -3.16
N ALA A 95 -0.55 -11.69 -4.04
CA ALA A 95 -0.94 -12.97 -4.62
C ALA A 95 -1.06 -14.06 -3.54
N PHE A 96 -0.11 -14.12 -2.61
CA PHE A 96 -0.17 -15.00 -1.43
C PHE A 96 -1.45 -14.77 -0.62
N PHE A 97 -1.79 -13.52 -0.34
CA PHE A 97 -3.02 -13.19 0.37
C PHE A 97 -4.26 -13.68 -0.39
N ILE A 98 -4.35 -13.38 -1.67
CA ILE A 98 -5.51 -13.75 -2.51
C ILE A 98 -5.67 -15.28 -2.54
N GLU A 99 -4.57 -16.03 -2.71
CA GLU A 99 -4.59 -17.50 -2.70
C GLU A 99 -5.03 -18.07 -1.34
N LYS A 100 -4.44 -17.60 -0.24
CA LYS A 100 -4.66 -18.19 1.09
C LYS A 100 -5.95 -17.73 1.77
N ALA A 101 -6.33 -16.46 1.58
CA ALA A 101 -7.53 -15.90 2.18
C ALA A 101 -8.76 -16.08 1.30
N ASN A 102 -8.59 -16.26 -0.03
CA ASN A 102 -9.66 -16.42 -1.02
C ASN A 102 -10.82 -15.44 -0.79
N PRO A 103 -10.55 -14.12 -0.74
CA PRO A 103 -11.57 -13.12 -0.43
C PRO A 103 -12.68 -13.14 -1.50
N LYS A 104 -13.93 -13.01 -1.05
CA LYS A 104 -15.14 -12.91 -1.89
C LYS A 104 -15.68 -11.46 -1.91
N ASP A 105 -14.74 -10.53 -1.98
CA ASP A 105 -14.95 -9.10 -1.83
C ASP A 105 -13.84 -8.34 -2.57
N SER A 106 -14.13 -7.12 -3.02
CA SER A 106 -13.11 -6.15 -3.45
C SER A 106 -12.09 -5.88 -2.33
N LEU A 107 -10.86 -5.54 -2.71
CA LEU A 107 -9.77 -5.26 -1.79
C LEU A 107 -9.36 -3.79 -1.82
N PHE A 108 -9.18 -3.22 -0.63
CA PHE A 108 -8.40 -2.01 -0.38
C PHE A 108 -6.99 -2.46 0.01
N VAL A 109 -5.99 -2.20 -0.80
CA VAL A 109 -4.60 -2.64 -0.59
C VAL A 109 -3.73 -1.44 -0.27
N LEU A 110 -3.05 -1.44 0.87
CA LEU A 110 -2.18 -0.36 1.34
C LEU A 110 -0.78 -0.88 1.67
N GLY A 111 0.25 -0.23 1.14
CA GLY A 111 1.64 -0.47 1.52
C GLY A 111 1.90 0.10 2.92
N SER A 112 2.57 -0.67 3.78
CA SER A 112 2.89 -0.27 5.17
C SER A 112 3.78 0.97 5.32
N ASP A 113 4.32 1.51 4.22
CA ASP A 113 5.08 2.76 4.19
C ASP A 113 4.32 3.97 3.67
N ASN A 114 3.04 3.84 3.32
CA ASN A 114 2.21 4.92 2.80
C ASN A 114 1.23 5.42 3.86
N LEU A 115 1.26 6.71 4.11
CA LEU A 115 0.35 7.43 4.98
C LEU A 115 -0.30 8.57 4.21
N PHE A 116 -1.53 8.90 4.57
CA PHE A 116 -2.31 9.94 3.91
C PHE A 116 -2.95 10.84 4.97
N GLU A 117 -3.03 12.13 4.65
CA GLU A 117 -3.71 13.13 5.48
C GLU A 117 -5.24 13.13 5.25
N GLU A 118 -5.68 12.74 4.05
CA GLU A 118 -7.10 12.65 3.70
C GLU A 118 -7.69 11.30 4.16
N ASP A 119 -8.99 11.29 4.49
CA ASP A 119 -9.72 10.05 4.71
C ASP A 119 -9.93 9.25 3.41
N PHE A 120 -10.28 7.96 3.54
CA PHE A 120 -10.41 7.07 2.39
C PHE A 120 -11.82 7.00 1.79
N ASN A 121 -12.82 7.73 2.32
CA ASN A 121 -14.18 7.66 1.77
C ASN A 121 -14.24 8.18 0.34
N GLY A 122 -13.45 9.20 0.01
CA GLY A 122 -13.38 9.77 -1.34
C GLY A 122 -12.97 8.74 -2.41
N ILE A 123 -11.87 8.01 -2.16
CA ILE A 123 -11.38 6.99 -3.09
C ILE A 123 -12.30 5.76 -3.15
N ILE A 124 -12.89 5.36 -2.01
CA ILE A 124 -13.84 4.24 -1.95
C ILE A 124 -15.13 4.55 -2.73
N ASN A 125 -15.67 5.75 -2.58
CA ASN A 125 -16.84 6.21 -3.32
C ASN A 125 -16.53 6.31 -4.82
N PHE A 126 -15.36 6.84 -5.17
CA PHE A 126 -14.92 6.90 -6.56
C PHE A 126 -14.81 5.51 -7.18
N PHE A 127 -14.16 4.56 -6.50
CA PHE A 127 -14.04 3.17 -6.92
C PHE A 127 -15.38 2.49 -7.15
N SER A 128 -16.34 2.70 -6.25
CA SER A 128 -17.70 2.16 -6.37
C SER A 128 -18.43 2.67 -7.61
N ALA A 129 -18.02 3.82 -8.17
CA ALA A 129 -18.59 4.40 -9.37
C ALA A 129 -17.88 3.98 -10.68
N GLN A 130 -16.74 3.27 -10.63
CA GLN A 130 -15.94 2.95 -11.83
C GLN A 130 -16.26 1.61 -12.50
N ASN A 131 -17.43 1.00 -12.22
CA ASN A 131 -17.92 -0.21 -12.92
C ASN A 131 -16.87 -1.33 -13.07
N GLU A 132 -16.42 -1.91 -11.95
CA GLU A 132 -15.40 -2.98 -11.91
C GLU A 132 -14.01 -2.60 -12.45
N ALA A 133 -13.67 -1.32 -12.47
CA ALA A 133 -12.31 -0.87 -12.75
C ALA A 133 -11.40 -0.90 -11.51
N ILE A 134 -10.09 -1.00 -11.76
CA ILE A 134 -9.07 -0.82 -10.73
C ILE A 134 -8.90 0.68 -10.46
N VAL A 135 -8.75 1.06 -9.19
CA VAL A 135 -8.45 2.44 -8.81
C VAL A 135 -7.13 2.51 -8.07
N VAL A 136 -6.27 3.45 -8.48
CA VAL A 136 -4.97 3.71 -7.88
C VAL A 136 -4.98 5.11 -7.27
N ALA A 137 -4.58 5.23 -6.00
CA ALA A 137 -4.38 6.53 -5.39
C ALA A 137 -3.11 7.19 -5.96
N ILE A 138 -3.29 8.39 -6.48
CA ILE A 138 -2.23 9.20 -7.08
C ILE A 138 -2.13 10.54 -6.34
N SER A 139 -0.93 11.06 -6.24
CA SER A 139 -0.66 12.36 -5.62
C SER A 139 0.10 13.24 -6.61
N HIS A 140 -0.18 14.54 -6.55
CA HIS A 140 0.67 15.52 -7.21
C HIS A 140 2.02 15.60 -6.48
N LEU A 141 3.14 15.76 -7.20
CA LEU A 141 4.50 15.78 -6.60
C LEU A 141 4.64 16.74 -5.42
N LYS A 142 4.08 17.94 -5.57
CA LYS A 142 4.05 19.00 -4.54
C LYS A 142 3.35 18.59 -3.23
N ASN A 143 2.50 17.58 -3.27
CA ASN A 143 1.73 17.09 -2.13
C ASN A 143 2.30 15.77 -1.57
N ALA A 144 3.56 15.44 -1.86
CA ALA A 144 4.20 14.22 -1.38
C ALA A 144 5.63 14.48 -0.90
N ASN A 145 6.04 13.84 0.20
CA ASN A 145 7.41 13.95 0.75
C ASN A 145 8.36 12.90 0.13
N LEU A 146 8.49 12.92 -1.19
CA LEU A 146 9.26 11.91 -1.90
C LEU A 146 10.76 12.26 -1.89
N SER A 147 11.55 11.37 -1.32
CA SER A 147 13.02 11.38 -1.31
C SER A 147 13.63 10.63 -2.50
N ARG A 148 12.83 9.81 -3.20
CA ARG A 148 13.23 8.95 -4.32
C ARG A 148 12.30 9.12 -5.50
N GLN A 149 12.73 8.59 -6.66
CA GLN A 149 11.92 8.52 -7.86
C GLN A 149 10.63 7.73 -7.57
N PRO A 150 9.46 8.37 -7.69
CA PRO A 150 8.17 7.72 -7.53
C PRO A 150 7.69 7.06 -8.83
N ASN A 151 6.56 6.35 -8.75
CA ASN A 151 5.90 5.74 -9.90
C ASN A 151 5.08 6.78 -10.62
N GLU A 152 5.48 7.13 -11.84
CA GLU A 152 4.83 8.15 -12.66
C GLU A 152 3.58 7.61 -13.33
N VAL A 153 2.53 8.42 -13.40
CA VAL A 153 1.30 8.09 -14.11
C VAL A 153 0.90 9.21 -15.06
N SER A 154 0.47 8.84 -16.26
CA SER A 154 -0.20 9.75 -17.21
C SER A 154 -1.67 9.40 -17.28
N LEU A 155 -2.53 10.42 -17.33
CA LEU A 155 -3.99 10.27 -17.35
C LEU A 155 -4.57 10.80 -18.65
N ASP A 156 -5.64 10.18 -19.12
CA ASP A 156 -6.53 10.80 -20.10
C ASP A 156 -7.48 11.84 -19.47
N SER A 157 -8.37 12.42 -20.28
CA SER A 157 -9.35 13.41 -19.80
C SER A 157 -10.41 12.85 -18.86
N ALA A 158 -10.64 11.53 -18.88
CA ALA A 158 -11.57 10.84 -17.98
C ALA A 158 -10.89 10.38 -16.67
N GLY A 159 -9.56 10.56 -16.54
CA GLY A 159 -8.79 10.13 -15.38
C GLY A 159 -8.36 8.65 -15.44
N ARG A 160 -8.50 8.00 -16.60
CA ARG A 160 -7.93 6.66 -16.83
C ARG A 160 -6.42 6.77 -16.96
N ILE A 161 -5.69 5.84 -16.37
CA ILE A 161 -4.25 5.72 -16.53
C ILE A 161 -3.96 5.14 -17.92
N ILE A 162 -3.25 5.92 -18.73
CA ILE A 162 -2.86 5.53 -20.10
C ILE A 162 -1.39 5.15 -20.22
N ASP A 163 -0.58 5.53 -19.22
CA ASP A 163 0.83 5.17 -19.12
C ASP A 163 1.22 5.14 -17.64
N PHE A 164 1.95 4.11 -17.23
CA PHE A 164 2.46 3.94 -15.87
C PHE A 164 3.93 3.57 -15.96
N ARG A 165 4.78 4.40 -15.37
CA ARG A 165 6.24 4.22 -15.42
C ARG A 165 6.76 4.05 -14.01
N GLU A 166 7.29 2.87 -13.72
CA GLU A 166 7.96 2.58 -12.46
C GLU A 166 9.27 3.38 -12.37
N LYS A 167 9.35 4.31 -11.39
CA LYS A 167 10.55 5.09 -11.05
C LYS A 167 11.35 5.60 -12.27
N PRO A 168 10.77 6.43 -13.17
CA PRO A 168 11.49 6.90 -14.34
C PRO A 168 12.61 7.88 -13.95
N VAL A 169 13.71 7.84 -14.70
CA VAL A 169 14.85 8.76 -14.51
C VAL A 169 14.46 10.22 -14.73
N GLN A 170 13.61 10.47 -15.73
CA GLN A 170 13.09 11.80 -16.09
C GLN A 170 11.56 11.76 -16.10
N PRO A 171 10.91 12.15 -14.99
CA PRO A 171 9.47 12.24 -14.94
C PRO A 171 8.96 13.41 -15.81
N LYS A 172 7.86 13.17 -16.53
CA LYS A 172 7.16 14.10 -17.41
C LYS A 172 5.77 14.49 -16.88
N SER A 173 5.19 13.67 -16.00
CA SER A 173 3.89 13.92 -15.39
C SER A 173 4.08 14.47 -13.96
N PRO A 174 3.20 15.37 -13.51
CA PRO A 174 3.21 15.80 -12.11
C PRO A 174 2.54 14.79 -11.16
N TYR A 175 1.93 13.72 -11.68
CA TYR A 175 1.16 12.76 -10.90
C TYR A 175 1.92 11.45 -10.69
N PHE A 176 1.83 10.95 -9.45
CA PHE A 176 2.58 9.79 -9.03
C PHE A 176 1.73 8.84 -8.20
N ALA A 177 1.83 7.55 -8.52
CA ALA A 177 1.13 6.49 -7.82
C ALA A 177 1.79 6.15 -6.47
N SER A 178 0.95 5.70 -5.57
CA SER A 178 1.29 5.13 -4.27
C SER A 178 0.80 3.70 -4.22
N LEU A 179 1.34 2.87 -3.32
CA LEU A 179 0.75 1.55 -3.04
C LEU A 179 -0.50 1.72 -2.18
N LEU A 180 -1.53 2.31 -2.78
CA LEU A 180 -2.90 2.35 -2.29
C LEU A 180 -3.80 2.05 -3.50
N TYR A 181 -4.24 0.80 -3.59
CA TYR A 181 -5.00 0.28 -4.72
C TYR A 181 -6.35 -0.25 -4.24
N LEU A 182 -7.41 0.02 -5.01
CA LEU A 182 -8.71 -0.62 -4.84
C LEU A 182 -8.91 -1.56 -6.02
N LEU A 183 -9.01 -2.85 -5.72
CA LEU A 183 -9.13 -3.94 -6.67
C LEU A 183 -10.52 -4.56 -6.56
N PRO A 184 -11.30 -4.65 -7.64
CA PRO A 184 -12.57 -5.37 -7.62
C PRO A 184 -12.33 -6.88 -7.50
N GLU A 185 -13.30 -7.59 -6.91
CA GLU A 185 -13.21 -9.05 -6.71
C GLU A 185 -12.90 -9.78 -8.03
N SER A 186 -13.55 -9.35 -9.11
CA SER A 186 -13.42 -9.90 -10.46
C SER A 186 -12.00 -9.81 -11.04
N LYS A 187 -11.14 -8.93 -10.50
CA LYS A 187 -9.77 -8.69 -10.98
C LYS A 187 -8.69 -9.23 -10.06
N LEU A 188 -9.04 -9.86 -8.92
CA LEU A 188 -8.06 -10.35 -7.96
C LEU A 188 -7.16 -11.46 -8.54
N SER A 189 -7.70 -12.30 -9.42
CA SER A 189 -6.93 -13.37 -10.08
C SER A 189 -5.76 -12.84 -10.93
N LEU A 190 -5.82 -11.58 -11.39
CA LEU A 190 -4.77 -10.97 -12.21
C LEU A 190 -3.45 -10.81 -11.44
N ALA A 191 -3.50 -10.66 -10.12
CA ALA A 191 -2.28 -10.65 -9.31
C ALA A 191 -1.56 -12.01 -9.34
N ALA A 192 -2.31 -13.12 -9.31
CA ALA A 192 -1.75 -14.45 -9.44
C ALA A 192 -1.20 -14.69 -10.85
N GLU A 193 -1.93 -14.28 -11.88
CA GLU A 193 -1.49 -14.35 -13.28
C GLU A 193 -0.15 -13.62 -13.50
N TYR A 194 -0.04 -12.39 -12.98
CA TYR A 194 1.19 -11.59 -13.04
C TYR A 194 2.39 -12.35 -12.44
N THR A 195 2.23 -12.88 -11.22
CA THR A 195 3.33 -13.59 -10.53
C THR A 195 3.70 -14.91 -11.20
N SER A 196 2.73 -15.62 -11.79
CA SER A 196 2.98 -16.88 -12.51
C SER A 196 3.76 -16.67 -13.82
N SER A 197 3.70 -15.47 -14.39
CA SER A 197 4.32 -15.11 -15.67
C SER A 197 5.81 -14.73 -15.56
N ARG A 198 6.48 -15.07 -14.44
CA ARG A 198 7.89 -14.75 -14.14
C ARG A 198 8.23 -13.25 -14.23
N ARG A 199 7.25 -12.39 -14.03
CA ARG A 199 7.45 -10.94 -13.93
C ARG A 199 7.97 -10.57 -12.54
N ASP A 200 8.62 -9.41 -12.41
CA ASP A 200 9.20 -8.95 -11.14
C ASP A 200 8.10 -8.61 -10.10
N PRO A 201 7.94 -9.42 -9.04
CA PRO A 201 6.89 -9.24 -8.06
C PRO A 201 7.26 -8.24 -6.95
N ASP A 202 8.49 -7.70 -6.93
CA ASP A 202 8.98 -6.85 -5.85
C ASP A 202 8.22 -5.53 -5.77
N ASN A 203 8.07 -4.85 -6.91
CA ASN A 203 7.48 -3.53 -6.98
C ASN A 203 6.00 -3.61 -7.38
N ALA A 204 5.12 -3.15 -6.49
CA ALA A 204 3.68 -3.15 -6.74
C ALA A 204 3.24 -2.26 -7.92
N GLY A 205 4.06 -1.31 -8.36
CA GLY A 205 3.76 -0.52 -9.55
C GLY A 205 3.95 -1.30 -10.85
N ASN A 206 4.79 -2.34 -10.87
CA ASN A 206 4.94 -3.20 -12.05
C ASN A 206 3.65 -3.96 -12.38
N LEU A 207 2.87 -4.35 -11.36
CA LEU A 207 1.54 -4.95 -11.56
C LEU A 207 0.61 -3.96 -12.26
N ILE A 208 0.56 -2.71 -11.79
CA ILE A 208 -0.31 -1.69 -12.38
C ILE A 208 0.13 -1.35 -13.81
N ALA A 209 1.44 -1.23 -14.06
CA ALA A 209 1.96 -1.01 -15.40
C ALA A 209 1.53 -2.12 -16.36
N TRP A 210 1.68 -3.37 -15.96
CA TRP A 210 1.23 -4.51 -16.75
C TRP A 210 -0.29 -4.50 -16.99
N LEU A 211 -1.10 -4.21 -15.97
CA LEU A 211 -2.56 -4.12 -16.15
C LEU A 211 -2.95 -3.04 -17.17
N VAL A 212 -2.27 -1.89 -17.15
CA VAL A 212 -2.47 -0.83 -18.14
C VAL A 212 -2.06 -1.31 -19.54
N GLU A 213 -0.94 -2.02 -19.67
CA GLU A 213 -0.47 -2.61 -20.94
C GLU A 213 -1.45 -3.64 -21.52
N GLU A 214 -2.06 -4.47 -20.67
CA GLU A 214 -3.09 -5.45 -21.07
C GLU A 214 -4.46 -4.82 -21.37
N GLY A 215 -4.60 -3.50 -21.24
CA GLY A 215 -5.82 -2.77 -21.57
C GLY A 215 -6.90 -2.82 -20.47
N GLU A 216 -6.55 -3.26 -19.27
CA GLU A 216 -7.46 -3.22 -18.12
C GLU A 216 -7.87 -1.77 -17.79
N PRO A 217 -9.13 -1.53 -17.36
CA PRO A 217 -9.55 -0.22 -16.92
C PRO A 217 -8.92 0.08 -15.56
N VAL A 218 -7.93 0.97 -15.57
CA VAL A 218 -7.25 1.47 -14.38
C VAL A 218 -7.44 2.99 -14.30
N PHE A 219 -7.99 3.49 -13.20
CA PHE A 219 -8.22 4.92 -12.98
C PHE A 219 -7.33 5.47 -11.86
N GLY A 220 -6.86 6.69 -12.05
CA GLY A 220 -6.12 7.43 -11.04
C GLY A 220 -7.04 8.30 -10.19
N TYR A 221 -7.19 7.98 -8.90
CA TYR A 221 -7.87 8.86 -7.96
C TYR A 221 -6.88 9.87 -7.35
N LYS A 222 -7.09 11.15 -7.63
CA LYS A 222 -6.25 12.24 -7.13
C LYS A 222 -6.57 12.50 -5.66
N MET A 223 -5.67 12.08 -4.78
CA MET A 223 -5.72 12.42 -3.36
C MET A 223 -5.62 13.95 -3.22
N LYS A 224 -6.54 14.55 -2.47
CA LYS A 224 -6.59 15.97 -2.11
C LYS A 224 -5.58 16.28 -1.00
N GLY A 225 -5.42 15.36 -0.05
CA GLY A 225 -4.47 15.50 1.06
C GLY A 225 -3.03 15.21 0.67
N ARG A 226 -2.11 15.47 1.60
CA ARG A 226 -0.70 15.10 1.45
C ARG A 226 -0.51 13.59 1.60
N ARG A 227 0.43 13.05 0.83
CA ARG A 227 0.96 11.70 0.98
C ARG A 227 2.28 11.76 1.74
N PHE A 228 2.45 10.84 2.67
CA PHE A 228 3.66 10.65 3.43
C PHE A 228 4.24 9.25 3.18
N ASP A 229 5.51 9.21 2.81
CA ASP A 229 6.32 8.01 2.65
C ASP A 229 7.30 7.89 3.83
N ILE A 230 7.50 6.65 4.28
CA ILE A 230 8.51 6.30 5.29
C ILE A 230 9.49 5.25 4.75
N GLY A 231 9.74 5.26 3.44
CA GLY A 231 10.55 4.30 2.72
C GLY A 231 12.05 4.34 3.03
N ASP A 232 12.56 5.48 3.51
CA ASP A 232 13.97 5.70 3.85
C ASP A 232 14.11 6.76 4.97
N PRO A 233 15.33 6.94 5.54
CA PRO A 233 15.51 7.81 6.70
C PRO A 233 15.10 9.27 6.46
N LYS A 234 15.26 9.80 5.24
CA LYS A 234 14.90 11.19 4.92
C LYS A 234 13.39 11.35 4.86
N SER A 235 12.69 10.45 4.15
CA SER A 235 11.22 10.48 4.08
C SER A 235 10.59 10.17 5.44
N TYR A 236 11.13 9.22 6.21
CA TYR A 236 10.70 8.94 7.57
C TYR A 236 10.87 10.14 8.51
N HIS A 237 12.05 10.78 8.52
CA HIS A 237 12.28 11.94 9.38
C HIS A 237 11.36 13.13 9.03
N SER A 238 11.17 13.42 7.74
CA SER A 238 10.20 14.45 7.31
C SER A 238 8.77 14.09 7.72
N THR A 239 8.37 12.81 7.62
CA THR A 239 7.06 12.33 8.09
C THR A 239 6.90 12.56 9.58
N GLN A 240 7.90 12.22 10.40
CA GLN A 240 7.83 12.44 11.85
C GLN A 240 7.63 13.91 12.23
N ARG A 241 8.14 14.85 11.42
CA ARG A 241 7.99 16.29 11.63
C ARG A 241 6.66 16.83 11.10
N ASP A 242 6.24 16.39 9.93
CA ASP A 242 5.21 17.07 9.13
C ASP A 242 3.85 16.34 9.10
N TYR A 243 3.81 15.06 9.53
CA TYR A 243 2.58 14.28 9.55
C TYR A 243 1.61 14.85 10.61
N PRO A 244 0.35 15.16 10.23
CA PRO A 244 -0.60 15.75 11.14
C PRO A 244 -1.13 14.71 12.13
N CYS A 245 -0.39 14.52 13.22
CA CYS A 245 -0.73 13.58 14.27
C CYS A 245 -2.13 13.85 14.83
N ILE A 246 -3.01 12.86 14.72
CA ILE A 246 -4.32 12.88 15.38
C ILE A 246 -4.07 12.83 16.88
N ARG A 247 -4.18 13.98 17.56
CA ARG A 247 -4.15 14.06 19.03
C ARG A 247 -5.47 13.49 19.53
N THR A 248 -5.46 12.23 19.94
CA THR A 248 -6.52 11.60 20.75
C THR A 248 -6.37 12.01 22.20
#